data_AF-A0A1Y2ZXW0-F1
#
_entry.id   AF-A0A1Y2ZXW0-F1
#
_cell.length_a   1.000
_cell.length_b   1.000
_cell.length_c   1.000
_cell.angle_alpha   90.00
_cell.angle_beta   90.00
_cell.angle_gamma   90.00
#
_symmetry.space_group_name_H-M   'P 1'
#
loop_
_entity.id
_entity.type
_entity.pdbx_description
1 polymer ?
#
loop_
_entity_poly.entity_id
_entity_poly.type
_entity_poly.pdbx_seq_one_letter_code
_entity_poly.pdbx_strand_id
1 'polypeptide(L)'
;MIAKPQKLDALTSLRFFAAAMIVIQHSHPKFGIMNFLFTNFPLSQGVSFFFVLSGFILAYNYPVLVGETDILAFFKARIARIWPAHIAAIVLLAVLTENLNVDPISPSSAYFMAVANFFLLQSLIPIQEVFFSFNSVAWSISTEMFFYFAFPLLIANSFFGWRSKLLFLLTIVGLHFWFASAWHIDMNALKSVSVTGLIYINPVVRVLEFFIGVLTYFCFLRLRHYASYPPFIFTVIEIVAVLLTLVVMYYSIHLYAFLPWQESSFASIINTYIAWCGSSWIFPLLIITFAIGKGLITKVLSLKPMVLLGEISFALYLVHVTILEWYRINAVYFENLPKWSIVLGYWLLALLIAYLLHKIIENPCRKLLIALPKLKLSEALKILFLGSQAIYIALMTIIITLMLNINFFARQPQIDSCPPIVCQALAQQHALSPSANFGGYIELTAVYLPALNTDDTEYRQLDLLFNVLKPLPEDNYNVAIHLVTADGKIVSQSDFTILNNHRDLTQGQWVRHIKIPAVWLKQGTGLGIAVFSKPIKLLNVIYPKTDYDGKRVLIDFATINVQW
;
A
#
# COMPACT_ATOMS: atom_id res chain seq x y z
N MET A 1 -41.45 3.53 12.72
CA MET A 1 -40.76 3.83 11.45
C MET A 1 -39.60 4.75 11.74
N ILE A 2 -38.35 4.30 11.56
CA ILE A 2 -37.17 5.16 11.66
C ILE A 2 -37.20 6.07 10.42
N ALA A 3 -37.29 7.38 10.61
CA ALA A 3 -37.26 8.33 9.50
C ALA A 3 -35.99 8.12 8.67
N LYS A 4 -36.09 8.25 7.34
CA LYS A 4 -34.93 8.10 6.46
C LYS A 4 -33.87 9.13 6.89
N PRO A 5 -32.62 8.70 7.15
CA PRO A 5 -31.57 9.61 7.58
C PRO A 5 -31.36 10.74 6.57
N GLN A 6 -31.14 11.95 7.08
CA GLN A 6 -30.87 13.12 6.24
C GLN A 6 -29.51 12.97 5.56
N LYS A 7 -29.39 13.45 4.32
CA LYS A 7 -28.10 13.48 3.62
C LYS A 7 -27.15 14.45 4.33
N LEU A 8 -25.94 13.99 4.62
CA LEU A 8 -24.87 14.79 5.22
C LEU A 8 -23.96 15.32 4.10
N ASP A 9 -24.37 16.43 3.48
CA ASP A 9 -23.71 16.98 2.29
C ASP A 9 -22.28 17.43 2.56
N ALA A 10 -22.02 18.14 3.67
CA ALA A 10 -20.66 18.55 4.04
C ALA A 10 -19.72 17.35 4.21
N LEU A 11 -20.17 16.27 4.87
CA LEU A 11 -19.37 15.03 4.98
C LEU A 11 -19.18 14.34 3.63
N THR A 12 -20.14 14.46 2.71
CA THR A 12 -19.97 13.95 1.35
C THR A 12 -18.83 14.70 0.67
N SER A 13 -18.80 16.03 0.75
CA SER A 13 -17.73 16.85 0.18
C SER A 13 -16.37 16.63 0.85
N LEU A 14 -16.31 16.38 2.16
CA LEU A 14 -15.05 16.06 2.84
C LEU A 14 -14.37 14.80 2.28
N ARG A 15 -15.13 13.86 1.71
CA ARG A 15 -14.56 12.69 1.01
C ARG A 15 -13.69 13.08 -0.17
N PHE A 16 -14.01 14.19 -0.87
CA PHE A 16 -13.17 14.67 -1.96
C PHE A 16 -11.79 15.08 -1.46
N PHE A 17 -11.71 15.83 -0.35
CA PHE A 17 -10.42 16.26 0.21
C PHE A 17 -9.59 15.07 0.67
N ALA A 18 -10.22 14.08 1.31
CA ALA A 18 -9.54 12.83 1.69
C ALA A 18 -9.03 12.05 0.47
N ALA A 19 -9.83 11.93 -0.61
CA ALA A 19 -9.36 11.33 -1.86
C ALA A 19 -8.22 12.15 -2.49
N ALA A 20 -8.34 13.49 -2.49
CA ALA A 20 -7.36 14.37 -3.07
C ALA A 20 -6.00 14.28 -2.36
N MET A 21 -5.98 14.13 -1.02
CA MET A 21 -4.75 13.83 -0.28
C MET A 21 -4.05 12.59 -0.84
N ILE A 22 -4.78 11.51 -1.10
CA ILE A 22 -4.22 10.27 -1.66
C ILE A 22 -3.76 10.45 -3.11
N VAL A 23 -4.50 11.20 -3.92
CA VAL A 23 -4.08 11.52 -5.29
C VAL A 23 -2.77 12.31 -5.28
N ILE A 24 -2.64 13.31 -4.40
CA ILE A 24 -1.39 14.09 -4.23
C ILE A 24 -0.25 13.18 -3.76
N GLN A 25 -0.51 12.31 -2.78
CA GLN A 25 0.48 11.36 -2.25
C GLN A 25 1.13 10.51 -3.36
N HIS A 26 0.32 9.97 -4.29
CA HIS A 26 0.82 9.10 -5.35
C HIS A 26 1.38 9.88 -6.55
N SER A 27 0.83 11.06 -6.85
CA SER A 27 1.23 11.87 -8.01
C SER A 27 2.46 12.73 -7.75
N HIS A 28 2.75 13.13 -6.51
CA HIS A 28 3.92 13.95 -6.15
C HIS A 28 5.25 13.30 -6.59
N PRO A 29 5.54 12.01 -6.34
CA PRO A 29 6.78 11.39 -6.80
C PRO A 29 7.01 11.43 -8.31
N LYS A 30 5.95 11.59 -9.11
CA LYS A 30 6.03 11.65 -10.57
C LYS A 30 6.16 13.08 -11.09
N PHE A 31 5.45 14.03 -10.48
CA PHE A 31 5.38 15.40 -10.99
C PHE A 31 6.27 16.38 -10.22
N GLY A 32 6.61 16.10 -8.97
CA GLY A 32 7.41 16.97 -8.09
C GLY A 32 6.71 18.27 -7.69
N ILE A 33 5.38 18.37 -7.85
CA ILE A 33 4.57 19.54 -7.49
C ILE A 33 3.90 19.29 -6.13
N MET A 34 3.55 20.36 -5.41
CA MET A 34 2.90 20.31 -4.08
C MET A 34 3.83 19.79 -2.98
N ASN A 35 5.14 20.03 -3.12
CA ASN A 35 6.16 19.55 -2.20
C ASN A 35 5.87 19.90 -0.74
N PHE A 36 5.44 21.13 -0.47
CA PHE A 36 5.07 21.57 0.87
C PHE A 36 4.03 20.65 1.54
N LEU A 37 3.00 20.22 0.81
CA LEU A 37 1.98 19.33 1.39
C LEU A 37 2.54 17.94 1.63
N PHE A 38 3.24 17.38 0.65
CA PHE A 38 3.81 16.02 0.74
C PHE A 38 4.85 15.89 1.85
N THR A 39 5.72 16.88 2.04
CA THR A 39 6.80 16.81 3.04
C THR A 39 6.32 17.08 4.46
N ASN A 40 5.28 17.90 4.63
CA ASN A 40 4.85 18.36 5.97
C ASN A 40 3.60 17.64 6.48
N PHE A 41 2.83 16.98 5.61
CA PHE A 41 1.60 16.30 6.00
C PHE A 41 1.59 14.84 5.52
N PRO A 42 1.21 13.89 6.39
CA PRO A 42 1.02 12.50 6.00
C PRO A 42 -0.28 12.33 5.21
N LEU A 43 -0.22 12.59 3.91
CA LEU A 43 -1.41 12.58 3.05
C LEU A 43 -2.05 11.17 2.93
N SER A 44 -1.29 10.10 3.18
CA SER A 44 -1.79 8.72 3.25
C SER A 44 -2.87 8.51 4.33
N GLN A 45 -2.93 9.36 5.35
CA GLN A 45 -3.96 9.33 6.40
C GLN A 45 -5.36 9.72 5.88
N GLY A 46 -5.49 10.14 4.62
CA GLY A 46 -6.79 10.26 3.95
C GLY A 46 -7.57 8.94 3.95
N VAL A 47 -6.88 7.79 3.88
CA VAL A 47 -7.51 6.46 4.02
C VAL A 47 -8.09 6.26 5.43
N SER A 48 -7.35 6.65 6.46
CA SER A 48 -7.83 6.62 7.85
C SER A 48 -9.09 7.47 8.05
N PHE A 49 -9.15 8.64 7.42
CA PHE A 49 -10.37 9.45 7.43
C PHE A 49 -11.55 8.69 6.81
N PHE A 50 -11.35 8.02 5.66
CA PHE A 50 -12.39 7.19 5.05
C PHE A 50 -12.86 6.05 5.97
N PHE A 51 -11.95 5.39 6.68
CA PHE A 51 -12.29 4.29 7.58
C PHE A 51 -13.13 4.76 8.78
N VAL A 52 -12.71 5.84 9.45
CA VAL A 52 -13.50 6.44 10.55
C VAL A 52 -14.85 6.96 10.03
N LEU A 53 -14.86 7.62 8.87
CA LEU A 53 -16.10 8.09 8.25
C LEU A 53 -17.03 6.94 7.85
N SER A 54 -16.49 5.82 7.37
CA SER A 54 -17.28 4.63 6.99
C SER A 54 -18.00 4.06 8.21
N GLY A 55 -17.30 3.92 9.35
CA GLY A 55 -17.90 3.50 10.62
C GLY A 55 -19.03 4.41 11.07
N PHE A 56 -18.81 5.73 11.01
CA PHE A 56 -19.81 6.73 11.35
C PHE A 56 -21.04 6.66 10.43
N ILE A 57 -20.83 6.65 9.11
CA ILE A 57 -21.91 6.67 8.12
C ILE A 57 -22.71 5.36 8.14
N LEU A 58 -22.07 4.21 8.39
CA LEU A 58 -22.79 2.95 8.53
C LEU A 58 -23.63 2.93 9.80
N ALA A 59 -23.07 3.34 10.94
CA ALA A 59 -23.84 3.45 12.18
C ALA A 59 -24.99 4.48 12.07
N TYR A 60 -24.79 5.56 11.31
CA TYR A 60 -25.82 6.57 11.03
C TYR A 60 -26.98 6.05 10.18
N ASN A 61 -26.69 5.22 9.17
CA ASN A 61 -27.72 4.67 8.28
C ASN A 61 -28.35 3.36 8.78
N TYR A 62 -27.59 2.58 9.55
CA TYR A 62 -27.97 1.28 10.09
C TYR A 62 -27.69 1.23 11.60
N PRO A 63 -28.36 2.09 12.40
CA PRO A 63 -28.10 2.18 13.84
C PRO A 63 -28.50 0.92 14.60
N VAL A 64 -29.37 0.11 14.01
CA VAL A 64 -29.76 -1.21 14.48
C VAL A 64 -29.93 -2.10 13.24
N LEU A 65 -29.41 -3.32 13.30
CA LEU A 65 -29.67 -4.37 12.31
C LEU A 65 -30.51 -5.45 13.00
N VAL A 66 -31.80 -5.52 12.67
CA VAL A 66 -32.73 -6.46 13.31
C VAL A 66 -33.02 -7.62 12.37
N GLY A 67 -32.46 -8.79 12.69
CA GLY A 67 -32.77 -10.03 11.99
C GLY A 67 -32.14 -10.18 10.61
N GLU A 68 -32.40 -11.34 10.00
CA GLU A 68 -31.76 -11.81 8.77
C GLU A 68 -31.99 -10.86 7.57
N THR A 69 -33.20 -10.35 7.40
CA THR A 69 -33.56 -9.56 6.22
C THR A 69 -32.83 -8.22 6.15
N ASP A 70 -32.61 -7.60 7.29
CA ASP A 70 -31.92 -6.31 7.39
C ASP A 70 -30.42 -6.47 7.10
N ILE A 71 -29.82 -7.57 7.59
CA ILE A 71 -28.43 -7.94 7.33
C ILE A 71 -28.21 -8.21 5.83
N LEU A 72 -29.10 -8.97 5.18
CA LEU A 72 -29.00 -9.25 3.75
C LEU A 72 -29.18 -7.99 2.90
N ALA A 73 -30.14 -7.13 3.26
CA ALA A 73 -30.33 -5.85 2.58
C ALA A 73 -29.10 -4.94 2.74
N PHE A 74 -28.47 -4.96 3.92
CA PHE A 74 -27.22 -4.26 4.19
C PHE A 74 -26.10 -4.76 3.27
N PHE A 75 -25.80 -6.06 3.26
CA PHE A 75 -24.72 -6.64 2.43
C PHE A 75 -24.97 -6.40 0.95
N LYS A 76 -26.21 -6.56 0.49
CA LYS A 76 -26.60 -6.25 -0.89
C LYS A 76 -26.30 -4.80 -1.25
N ALA A 77 -26.65 -3.84 -0.38
CA ALA A 77 -26.36 -2.43 -0.60
C ALA A 77 -24.85 -2.13 -0.60
N ARG A 78 -24.06 -2.88 0.17
CA ARG A 78 -22.60 -2.76 0.24
C ARG A 78 -21.90 -3.32 -1.00
N ILE A 79 -22.27 -4.51 -1.43
CA ILE A 79 -21.77 -5.13 -2.67
C ILE A 79 -22.11 -4.22 -3.86
N ALA A 80 -23.36 -3.76 -3.94
CA ALA A 80 -23.80 -2.83 -4.98
C ALA A 80 -23.05 -1.49 -5.00
N ARG A 81 -22.40 -1.12 -3.88
CA ARG A 81 -21.59 0.10 -3.77
C ARG A 81 -20.16 -0.11 -4.25
N ILE A 82 -19.52 -1.23 -3.90
CA ILE A 82 -18.09 -1.43 -4.15
C ILE A 82 -17.82 -2.16 -5.47
N TRP A 83 -18.52 -3.27 -5.73
CA TRP A 83 -18.16 -4.21 -6.79
C TRP A 83 -18.15 -3.61 -8.21
N PRO A 84 -19.18 -2.86 -8.64
CA PRO A 84 -19.20 -2.32 -10.00
C PRO A 84 -18.00 -1.42 -10.30
N ALA A 85 -17.63 -0.56 -9.35
CA ALA A 85 -16.49 0.34 -9.52
C ALA A 85 -15.15 -0.39 -9.43
N HIS A 86 -15.02 -1.39 -8.55
CA HIS A 86 -13.82 -2.23 -8.44
C HIS A 86 -13.50 -2.95 -9.76
N ILE A 87 -14.49 -3.66 -10.31
CA ILE A 87 -14.33 -4.37 -11.58
C ILE A 87 -14.04 -3.38 -12.72
N ALA A 88 -14.77 -2.27 -12.78
CA ALA A 88 -14.52 -1.23 -13.79
C ALA A 88 -13.10 -0.65 -13.70
N ALA A 89 -12.56 -0.47 -12.50
CA ALA A 89 -11.21 0.04 -12.31
C ALA A 89 -10.14 -0.98 -12.73
N ILE A 90 -10.36 -2.28 -12.49
CA ILE A 90 -9.47 -3.34 -12.99
C ILE A 90 -9.50 -3.40 -14.52
N VAL A 91 -10.68 -3.31 -15.13
CA VAL A 91 -10.81 -3.28 -16.60
C VAL A 91 -10.14 -2.04 -17.17
N LEU A 92 -10.34 -0.87 -16.55
CA LEU A 92 -9.70 0.37 -16.98
C LEU A 92 -8.18 0.29 -16.88
N LEU A 93 -7.64 -0.33 -15.83
CA LEU A 93 -6.22 -0.62 -15.71
C LEU A 93 -5.74 -1.45 -16.91
N ALA A 94 -6.36 -2.61 -17.15
CA ALA A 94 -6.01 -3.49 -18.26
C ALA A 94 -6.00 -2.76 -19.61
N VAL A 95 -7.03 -1.94 -19.87
CA VAL A 95 -7.22 -1.22 -21.13
C VAL A 95 -6.22 -0.08 -21.29
N LEU A 96 -5.88 0.65 -20.22
CA LEU A 96 -4.98 1.81 -20.33
C LEU A 96 -3.50 1.42 -20.26
N THR A 97 -3.13 0.38 -19.52
CA THR A 97 -1.72 0.06 -19.28
C THR A 97 -1.27 -1.23 -19.93
N GLU A 98 -2.18 -2.01 -20.54
CA GLU A 98 -1.91 -3.35 -21.10
C GLU A 98 -1.26 -4.30 -20.08
N ASN A 99 -1.41 -3.99 -18.79
CA ASN A 99 -0.78 -4.67 -17.67
C ASN A 99 -1.79 -4.75 -16.52
N LEU A 100 -1.76 -5.84 -15.78
CA LEU A 100 -2.63 -6.10 -14.63
C LEU A 100 -1.89 -5.99 -13.30
N ASN A 101 -0.67 -5.47 -13.26
CA ASN A 101 0.18 -5.42 -12.06
C ASN A 101 0.24 -6.79 -11.35
N VAL A 102 0.36 -7.86 -12.14
CA VAL A 102 0.59 -9.20 -11.65
C VAL A 102 1.89 -9.64 -12.29
N ASP A 103 2.93 -9.85 -11.47
CA ASP A 103 4.18 -10.50 -11.88
C ASP A 103 4.17 -11.93 -11.32
N PRO A 104 3.39 -12.86 -11.89
CA PRO A 104 3.25 -14.17 -11.30
C PRO A 104 4.51 -14.98 -11.54
N ILE A 105 5.08 -15.53 -10.46
CA ILE A 105 6.11 -16.56 -10.56
C ILE A 105 5.53 -17.82 -11.22
N SER A 106 4.20 -18.02 -11.11
CA SER A 106 3.47 -19.14 -11.71
C SER A 106 2.01 -18.80 -12.05
N PRO A 107 1.37 -19.48 -13.02
CA PRO A 107 -0.07 -19.33 -13.30
C PRO A 107 -0.97 -19.52 -12.06
N SER A 108 -0.58 -20.41 -11.14
CA SER A 108 -1.31 -20.62 -9.87
C SER A 108 -1.28 -19.39 -8.96
N SER A 109 -0.16 -18.67 -8.90
CA SER A 109 -0.06 -17.42 -8.14
C SER A 109 -0.94 -16.31 -8.72
N ALA A 110 -1.02 -16.19 -10.05
CA ALA A 110 -1.93 -15.27 -10.73
C ALA A 110 -3.40 -15.58 -10.42
N TYR A 111 -3.80 -16.86 -10.51
CA TYR A 111 -5.16 -17.29 -10.18
C TYR A 111 -5.50 -16.99 -8.71
N PHE A 112 -4.58 -17.26 -7.79
CA PHE A 112 -4.76 -16.94 -6.38
C PHE A 112 -4.98 -15.44 -6.15
N MET A 113 -4.15 -14.58 -6.74
CA MET A 113 -4.30 -13.12 -6.65
C MET A 113 -5.62 -12.63 -7.27
N ALA A 114 -6.05 -13.22 -8.39
CA ALA A 114 -7.32 -12.91 -9.04
C ALA A 114 -8.52 -13.26 -8.14
N VAL A 115 -8.50 -14.45 -7.53
CA VAL A 115 -9.53 -14.88 -6.57
C VAL A 115 -9.53 -13.96 -5.34
N ALA A 116 -8.37 -13.63 -4.80
CA ALA A 116 -8.26 -12.71 -3.67
C ALA A 116 -8.84 -11.33 -3.99
N ASN A 117 -8.56 -10.76 -5.17
CA ASN A 117 -9.11 -9.48 -5.60
C ASN A 117 -10.60 -9.53 -5.93
N PHE A 118 -11.07 -10.64 -6.52
CA PHE A 118 -12.50 -10.84 -6.82
C PHE A 118 -13.32 -10.84 -5.54
N PHE A 119 -12.89 -11.59 -4.52
CA PHE A 119 -13.57 -11.61 -3.22
C PHE A 119 -13.18 -10.45 -2.28
N LEU A 120 -12.33 -9.52 -2.73
CA LEU A 120 -11.84 -8.40 -1.93
C LEU A 120 -11.17 -8.85 -0.61
N LEU A 121 -10.37 -9.92 -0.66
CA LEU A 121 -9.65 -10.52 0.47
C LEU A 121 -8.15 -10.22 0.47
N GLN A 122 -7.62 -9.60 -0.58
CA GLN A 122 -6.19 -9.42 -0.77
C GLN A 122 -5.51 -8.59 0.35
N SER A 123 -6.22 -7.67 1.01
CA SER A 123 -5.66 -6.89 2.14
C SER A 123 -5.44 -7.70 3.42
N LEU A 124 -6.10 -8.86 3.56
CA LEU A 124 -5.85 -9.76 4.70
C LEU A 124 -4.48 -10.46 4.57
N ILE A 125 -3.95 -10.58 3.35
CA ILE A 125 -2.72 -11.30 3.04
C ILE A 125 -1.58 -10.27 3.09
N PRO A 126 -0.69 -10.28 4.11
CA PRO A 126 0.28 -9.20 4.34
C PRO A 126 1.51 -9.29 3.42
N ILE A 127 1.33 -9.71 2.17
CA ILE A 127 2.36 -9.88 1.14
C ILE A 127 2.11 -8.84 0.04
N GLN A 128 3.12 -8.03 -0.26
CA GLN A 128 2.95 -6.86 -1.11
C GLN A 128 2.48 -7.17 -2.53
N GLU A 129 3.04 -8.21 -3.15
CA GLU A 129 2.58 -8.67 -4.46
C GLU A 129 1.10 -9.05 -4.46
N VAL A 130 0.56 -9.53 -3.35
CA VAL A 130 -0.85 -9.90 -3.25
C VAL A 130 -1.73 -8.68 -3.05
N PHE A 131 -1.45 -7.85 -2.02
CA PHE A 131 -2.34 -6.73 -1.70
C PHE A 131 -2.26 -5.56 -2.70
N PHE A 132 -1.18 -5.44 -3.49
CA PHE A 132 -1.07 -4.46 -4.57
C PHE A 132 -1.30 -5.04 -5.98
N SER A 133 -1.64 -6.33 -6.11
CA SER A 133 -1.99 -6.92 -7.42
C SER A 133 -3.22 -6.26 -8.04
N PHE A 134 -3.30 -6.25 -9.37
CA PHE A 134 -4.36 -5.55 -10.12
C PHE A 134 -4.35 -4.06 -9.81
N ASN A 135 -5.44 -3.56 -9.22
CA ASN A 135 -5.51 -2.17 -8.84
C ASN A 135 -4.84 -2.01 -7.46
N SER A 136 -3.64 -1.44 -7.44
CA SER A 136 -2.82 -1.31 -6.24
C SER A 136 -3.44 -0.45 -5.14
N VAL A 137 -4.48 0.35 -5.41
CA VAL A 137 -5.22 1.08 -4.35
C VAL A 137 -6.46 0.32 -3.86
N ALA A 138 -6.79 -0.82 -4.47
CA ALA A 138 -7.96 -1.61 -4.10
C ALA A 138 -7.81 -2.35 -2.76
N TRP A 139 -6.61 -2.44 -2.17
CA TRP A 139 -6.44 -3.00 -0.82
C TRP A 139 -7.33 -2.29 0.21
N SER A 140 -7.57 -0.98 0.06
CA SER A 140 -8.37 -0.22 1.02
C SER A 140 -9.85 -0.56 0.94
N ILE A 141 -10.38 -0.88 -0.25
CA ILE A 141 -11.77 -1.35 -0.41
C ILE A 141 -11.91 -2.83 -0.06
N SER A 142 -10.82 -3.61 -0.16
CA SER A 142 -10.74 -4.94 0.47
C SER A 142 -10.86 -4.83 1.98
N THR A 143 -10.16 -3.88 2.58
CA THR A 143 -10.29 -3.57 4.00
C THR A 143 -11.69 -3.07 4.36
N GLU A 144 -12.29 -2.22 3.51
CA GLU A 144 -13.66 -1.76 3.72
C GLU A 144 -14.69 -2.90 3.65
N MET A 145 -14.51 -3.86 2.73
CA MET A 145 -15.35 -5.04 2.64
C MET A 145 -15.27 -5.88 3.92
N PHE A 146 -14.09 -6.03 4.51
CA PHE A 146 -13.92 -6.65 5.83
C PHE A 146 -14.70 -5.89 6.92
N PHE A 147 -14.67 -4.55 6.92
CA PHE A 147 -15.47 -3.77 7.87
C PHE A 147 -16.96 -4.04 7.75
N TYR A 148 -17.46 -4.26 6.54
CA TYR A 148 -18.86 -4.59 6.33
C TYR A 148 -19.22 -5.95 6.95
N PHE A 149 -18.32 -6.93 6.90
CA PHE A 149 -18.50 -8.20 7.61
C PHE A 149 -18.41 -8.03 9.13
N ALA A 150 -17.51 -7.18 9.64
CA ALA A 150 -17.37 -6.93 11.07
C ALA A 150 -18.51 -6.08 11.66
N PHE A 151 -19.13 -5.20 10.84
CA PHE A 151 -20.07 -4.18 11.30
C PHE A 151 -21.26 -4.71 12.11
N PRO A 152 -21.96 -5.80 11.72
CA PRO A 152 -23.06 -6.36 12.52
C PRO A 152 -22.64 -6.74 13.95
N LEU A 153 -21.42 -7.28 14.13
CA LEU A 153 -20.88 -7.62 15.45
C LEU A 153 -20.49 -6.36 16.24
N LEU A 154 -19.93 -5.36 15.55
CA LEU A 154 -19.49 -4.11 16.17
C LEU A 154 -20.67 -3.24 16.64
N ILE A 155 -21.77 -3.19 15.89
CA ILE A 155 -22.96 -2.40 16.22
C ILE A 155 -23.88 -3.09 17.24
N ALA A 156 -23.89 -4.43 17.31
CA ALA A 156 -24.77 -5.18 18.21
C ALA A 156 -24.39 -5.01 19.70
N ASN A 157 -25.35 -4.78 20.59
CA ASN A 157 -25.10 -4.62 22.04
C ASN A 157 -25.23 -5.92 22.85
N SER A 158 -25.38 -7.08 22.21
CA SER A 158 -25.92 -8.28 22.85
C SER A 158 -24.95 -9.07 23.75
N PHE A 159 -23.64 -9.08 23.47
CA PHE A 159 -22.67 -9.94 24.19
C PHE A 159 -21.53 -9.18 24.86
N PHE A 160 -21.00 -8.15 24.20
CA PHE A 160 -19.89 -7.34 24.71
C PHE A 160 -20.26 -5.87 24.62
N GLY A 161 -20.05 -5.13 25.71
CA GLY A 161 -20.15 -3.68 25.69
C GLY A 161 -19.07 -3.06 24.80
N TRP A 162 -19.28 -1.81 24.37
CA TRP A 162 -18.34 -1.10 23.50
C TRP A 162 -16.91 -1.04 24.07
N ARG A 163 -16.75 -0.97 25.40
CA ARG A 163 -15.45 -0.99 26.08
C ARG A 163 -14.71 -2.30 25.88
N SER A 164 -15.39 -3.42 26.05
CA SER A 164 -14.80 -4.76 25.86
C SER A 164 -14.39 -4.98 24.40
N LYS A 165 -15.19 -4.51 23.45
CA LYS A 165 -14.84 -4.53 22.02
C LYS A 165 -13.61 -3.67 21.73
N LEU A 166 -13.58 -2.45 22.26
CA LEU A 166 -12.44 -1.55 22.10
C LEU A 166 -11.16 -2.18 22.67
N LEU A 167 -11.23 -2.73 23.88
CA LEU A 167 -10.11 -3.42 24.50
C LEU A 167 -9.64 -4.61 23.67
N PHE A 168 -10.56 -5.45 23.19
CA PHE A 168 -10.25 -6.59 22.31
C PHE A 168 -9.53 -6.14 21.04
N LEU A 169 -10.02 -5.09 20.37
CA LEU A 169 -9.38 -4.55 19.17
C LEU A 169 -7.99 -3.95 19.47
N LEU A 170 -7.84 -3.23 20.58
CA LEU A 170 -6.54 -2.72 21.02
C LEU A 170 -5.55 -3.84 21.32
N THR A 171 -6.00 -4.93 21.95
CA THR A 171 -5.18 -6.13 22.19
C THR A 171 -4.74 -6.75 20.87
N ILE A 172 -5.65 -6.89 19.89
CA ILE A 172 -5.32 -7.38 18.55
C ILE A 172 -4.25 -6.51 17.87
N VAL A 173 -4.40 -5.19 17.91
CA VAL A 173 -3.40 -4.27 17.37
C VAL A 173 -2.06 -4.47 18.08
N GLY A 174 -2.05 -4.52 19.42
CA GLY A 174 -0.85 -4.79 20.21
C GLY A 174 -0.16 -6.11 19.84
N LEU A 175 -0.94 -7.17 19.59
CA LEU A 175 -0.42 -8.47 19.15
C LEU A 175 0.23 -8.41 17.77
N HIS A 176 -0.30 -7.63 16.82
CA HIS A 176 0.32 -7.45 15.50
C HIS A 176 1.66 -6.71 15.60
N PHE A 177 1.73 -5.70 16.46
CA PHE A 177 2.98 -4.96 16.73
C PHE A 177 4.01 -5.85 17.39
N TRP A 178 3.59 -6.62 18.41
CA TRP A 178 4.45 -7.59 19.08
C TRP A 178 4.95 -8.65 18.10
N PHE A 179 4.07 -9.23 17.27
CA PHE A 179 4.44 -10.23 16.28
C PHE A 179 5.44 -9.67 15.26
N ALA A 180 5.17 -8.50 14.67
CA ALA A 180 6.06 -7.86 13.72
C ALA A 180 7.45 -7.57 14.33
N SER A 181 7.48 -7.12 15.59
CA SER A 181 8.72 -6.79 16.30
C SER A 181 9.50 -8.04 16.72
N ALA A 182 8.84 -9.04 17.30
CA ALA A 182 9.50 -10.22 17.86
C ALA A 182 10.01 -11.18 16.76
N TRP A 183 9.40 -11.14 15.57
CA TRP A 183 9.83 -11.92 14.40
C TRP A 183 10.70 -11.13 13.43
N HIS A 184 11.07 -9.89 13.78
CA HIS A 184 11.92 -9.00 12.97
C HIS A 184 11.45 -8.90 11.50
N ILE A 185 10.13 -8.73 11.32
CA ILE A 185 9.53 -8.67 9.99
C ILE A 185 10.07 -7.46 9.22
N ASP A 186 10.41 -7.65 7.94
CA ASP A 186 10.90 -6.58 7.07
C ASP A 186 9.80 -5.56 6.78
N MET A 187 10.19 -4.29 6.65
CA MET A 187 9.24 -3.18 6.46
C MET A 187 8.40 -3.33 5.19
N ASN A 188 9.03 -3.68 4.06
CA ASN A 188 8.45 -3.62 2.72
C ASN A 188 8.81 -4.84 1.87
N ALA A 189 8.90 -6.03 2.48
CA ALA A 189 9.14 -7.25 1.74
C ALA A 189 8.11 -7.47 0.64
N LEU A 190 8.60 -7.72 -0.58
CA LEU A 190 7.76 -7.91 -1.76
C LEU A 190 7.02 -9.25 -1.74
N LYS A 191 7.80 -10.32 -1.51
CA LYS A 191 7.40 -11.73 -1.65
C LYS A 191 7.17 -12.43 -0.31
N SER A 192 7.21 -11.72 0.79
CA SER A 192 6.95 -12.30 2.11
C SER A 192 6.15 -11.34 2.95
N VAL A 193 5.79 -11.78 4.16
CA VAL A 193 5.08 -10.96 5.12
C VAL A 193 5.89 -9.69 5.39
N SER A 194 5.23 -8.53 5.30
CA SER A 194 5.83 -7.22 5.55
C SER A 194 5.15 -6.49 6.71
N VAL A 195 5.86 -5.58 7.38
CA VAL A 195 5.28 -4.68 8.39
C VAL A 195 4.17 -3.83 7.78
N THR A 196 4.40 -3.30 6.56
CA THR A 196 3.38 -2.59 5.79
C THR A 196 2.12 -3.44 5.63
N GLY A 197 2.27 -4.70 5.21
CA GLY A 197 1.16 -5.65 5.11
C GLY A 197 0.44 -5.87 6.44
N LEU A 198 1.19 -6.15 7.51
CA LEU A 198 0.65 -6.53 8.82
C LEU A 198 -0.03 -5.39 9.58
N ILE A 199 0.51 -4.18 9.50
CA ILE A 199 0.17 -3.08 10.42
C ILE A 199 -0.60 -1.96 9.71
N TYR A 200 -0.36 -1.74 8.42
CA TYR A 200 -1.02 -0.69 7.66
C TYR A 200 -2.13 -1.19 6.75
N ILE A 201 -1.89 -2.29 6.04
CA ILE A 201 -2.84 -2.84 5.06
C ILE A 201 -3.86 -3.76 5.73
N ASN A 202 -3.46 -4.54 6.74
CA ASN A 202 -4.30 -5.59 7.30
C ASN A 202 -5.58 -5.05 7.95
N PRO A 203 -6.78 -5.47 7.51
CA PRO A 203 -8.03 -4.95 8.02
C PRO A 203 -8.30 -5.29 9.49
N VAL A 204 -7.66 -6.33 10.03
CA VAL A 204 -7.76 -6.71 11.45
C VAL A 204 -7.16 -5.62 12.35
N VAL A 205 -6.11 -4.92 11.90
CA VAL A 205 -5.54 -3.76 12.59
C VAL A 205 -6.41 -2.52 12.32
N ARG A 206 -6.85 -2.34 11.07
CA ARG A 206 -7.59 -1.14 10.64
C ARG A 206 -9.04 -1.07 11.15
N VAL A 207 -9.62 -2.19 11.59
CA VAL A 207 -10.99 -2.23 12.13
C VAL A 207 -11.14 -1.38 13.39
N LEU A 208 -10.06 -1.08 14.11
CA LEU A 208 -10.04 -0.13 15.21
C LEU A 208 -10.50 1.26 14.75
N GLU A 209 -10.00 1.76 13.63
CA GLU A 209 -10.36 3.08 13.06
C GLU A 209 -11.83 3.11 12.65
N PHE A 210 -12.29 2.04 12.02
CA PHE A 210 -13.70 1.87 11.69
C PHE A 210 -14.58 1.87 12.94
N PHE A 211 -14.18 1.16 14.00
CA PHE A 211 -14.92 1.10 15.24
C PHE A 211 -14.95 2.45 15.97
N ILE A 212 -13.85 3.22 15.95
CA ILE A 212 -13.83 4.62 16.42
C ILE A 212 -14.90 5.43 15.68
N GLY A 213 -15.08 5.22 14.38
CA GLY A 213 -16.18 5.78 13.59
C GLY A 213 -17.57 5.40 14.10
N VAL A 214 -17.78 4.11 14.41
CA VAL A 214 -19.04 3.63 15.01
C VAL A 214 -19.31 4.31 16.36
N LEU A 215 -18.30 4.45 17.23
CA LEU A 215 -18.42 5.16 18.50
C LEU A 215 -18.72 6.66 18.29
N THR A 216 -18.11 7.26 17.28
CA THR A 216 -18.33 8.66 16.88
C THR A 216 -19.80 8.94 16.59
N TYR A 217 -20.53 7.99 15.99
CA TYR A 217 -21.97 8.13 15.77
C TYR A 217 -22.77 8.24 17.08
N PHE A 218 -22.46 7.41 18.08
CA PHE A 218 -23.12 7.49 19.39
C PHE A 218 -22.77 8.79 20.13
N CYS A 219 -21.54 9.30 19.99
CA CYS A 219 -21.17 10.63 20.47
C CYS A 219 -21.97 11.74 19.75
N PHE A 220 -22.10 11.67 18.43
CA PHE A 220 -22.90 12.59 17.64
C PHE A 220 -24.37 12.64 18.10
N LEU A 221 -24.99 11.49 18.39
CA LEU A 221 -26.37 11.44 18.90
C LEU A 221 -26.55 12.20 20.21
N ARG A 222 -25.53 12.20 21.09
CA ARG A 222 -25.56 12.97 22.35
C ARG A 222 -25.32 14.45 22.11
N LEU A 223 -24.43 14.79 21.19
CA LEU A 223 -23.99 16.17 20.96
C LEU A 223 -24.94 16.98 20.07
N ARG A 224 -25.70 16.34 19.17
CA ARG A 224 -26.62 17.04 18.25
C ARG A 224 -27.71 17.85 18.97
N HIS A 225 -28.01 17.55 20.23
CA HIS A 225 -28.98 18.30 21.03
C HIS A 225 -28.47 19.69 21.43
N TYR A 226 -27.15 19.88 21.48
CA TYR A 226 -26.53 21.20 21.69
C TYR A 226 -26.49 22.04 20.42
N ALA A 227 -27.20 21.66 19.37
CA ALA A 227 -27.22 22.40 18.12
C ALA A 227 -27.96 23.76 18.21
N SER A 228 -28.51 24.15 19.36
CA SER A 228 -29.32 25.37 19.52
C SER A 228 -28.55 26.70 19.53
N TYR A 229 -27.22 26.67 19.47
CA TYR A 229 -26.37 27.86 19.44
C TYR A 229 -26.39 28.62 18.09
N PRO A 230 -26.00 29.91 18.06
CA PRO A 230 -25.94 30.68 16.82
C PRO A 230 -24.91 30.14 15.81
N PRO A 231 -25.13 30.30 14.49
CA PRO A 231 -24.26 29.76 13.42
C PRO A 231 -22.79 30.20 13.48
N PHE A 232 -22.49 31.38 14.03
CA PHE A 232 -21.12 31.87 14.17
C PHE A 232 -20.28 30.96 15.09
N ILE A 233 -20.85 30.48 16.20
CA ILE A 233 -20.16 29.55 17.11
C ILE A 233 -19.78 28.26 16.38
N PHE A 234 -20.69 27.73 15.54
CA PHE A 234 -20.38 26.56 14.73
C PHE A 234 -19.29 26.81 13.70
N THR A 235 -19.22 28.02 13.14
CA THR A 235 -18.13 28.38 12.22
C THR A 235 -16.79 28.41 12.94
N VAL A 236 -16.73 28.92 14.17
CA VAL A 236 -15.51 28.86 15.00
C VAL A 236 -15.14 27.42 15.33
N ILE A 237 -16.11 26.57 15.71
CA ILE A 237 -15.86 25.14 15.97
C ILE A 237 -15.35 24.43 14.70
N GLU A 238 -15.91 24.72 13.53
CA GLU A 238 -15.45 24.18 12.24
C GLU A 238 -13.99 24.57 11.97
N ILE A 239 -13.63 25.85 12.13
CA ILE A 239 -12.25 26.33 11.95
C ILE A 239 -11.32 25.64 12.94
N VAL A 240 -11.67 25.60 14.23
CA VAL A 240 -10.86 24.96 15.26
C VAL A 240 -10.68 23.47 14.96
N ALA A 241 -11.74 22.75 14.56
CA ALA A 241 -11.67 21.33 14.24
C ALA A 241 -10.74 21.05 13.04
N VAL A 242 -10.81 21.89 11.99
CA VAL A 242 -9.92 21.78 10.82
C VAL A 242 -8.48 22.07 11.23
N LEU A 243 -8.22 23.17 11.96
CA LEU A 243 -6.88 23.52 12.41
C LEU A 243 -6.28 22.46 13.33
N LEU A 244 -7.03 21.95 14.31
CA LEU A 244 -6.57 20.87 15.18
C LEU A 244 -6.25 19.61 14.38
N THR A 245 -7.06 19.28 13.38
CA THR A 245 -6.79 18.12 12.51
C THR A 245 -5.48 18.31 11.74
N LEU A 246 -5.26 19.48 11.14
CA LEU A 246 -4.02 19.79 10.42
C LEU A 246 -2.80 19.78 11.35
N VAL A 247 -2.92 20.33 12.56
CA VAL A 247 -1.88 20.31 13.59
C VAL A 247 -1.53 18.88 13.99
N VAL A 248 -2.53 18.05 14.31
CA VAL A 248 -2.30 16.64 14.67
C VAL A 248 -1.66 15.86 13.53
N MET A 249 -2.12 16.07 12.29
CA MET A 249 -1.52 15.46 11.11
C MET A 249 -0.05 15.86 10.94
N TYR A 250 0.26 17.16 11.04
CA TYR A 250 1.62 17.68 10.97
C TYR A 250 2.52 17.05 12.05
N TYR A 251 2.09 17.05 13.31
CA TYR A 251 2.91 16.49 14.39
C TYR A 251 3.00 14.96 14.37
N SER A 252 2.06 14.24 13.75
CA SER A 252 2.09 12.77 13.69
C SER A 252 3.35 12.20 13.02
N ILE A 253 3.90 12.88 12.01
CA ILE A 253 5.17 12.46 11.37
C ILE A 253 6.41 12.87 12.17
N HIS A 254 6.30 13.89 13.03
CA HIS A 254 7.41 14.39 13.85
C HIS A 254 7.49 13.71 15.22
N LEU A 255 6.42 13.03 15.65
CA LEU A 255 6.32 12.33 16.93
C LEU A 255 7.45 11.32 17.15
N TYR A 256 7.95 10.66 16.09
CA TYR A 256 9.07 9.73 16.19
C TYR A 256 10.37 10.37 16.67
N ALA A 257 10.64 11.62 16.28
CA ALA A 257 11.84 12.35 16.73
C ALA A 257 11.89 12.56 18.25
N PHE A 258 10.77 12.37 18.94
CA PHE A 258 10.65 12.49 20.39
C PHE A 258 10.61 11.14 21.12
N LEU A 259 10.64 10.01 20.41
CA LEU A 259 10.64 8.68 21.05
C LEU A 259 12.05 8.35 21.59
N PRO A 260 12.20 7.85 22.84
CA PRO A 260 13.52 7.56 23.43
C PRO A 260 14.29 6.41 22.77
N TRP A 261 13.62 5.58 21.96
CA TRP A 261 14.09 4.28 21.50
C TRP A 261 14.19 4.21 19.97
N GLN A 262 14.56 5.31 19.30
CA GLN A 262 14.50 5.48 17.84
C GLN A 262 15.21 4.37 17.05
N GLU A 263 16.32 3.86 17.59
CA GLU A 263 17.15 2.80 17.00
C GLU A 263 16.49 1.40 17.03
N SER A 264 15.40 1.21 17.80
CA SER A 264 14.76 -0.10 17.92
C SER A 264 13.84 -0.42 16.73
N SER A 265 13.80 -1.70 16.35
CA SER A 265 12.82 -2.21 15.36
C SER A 265 11.38 -1.88 15.75
N PHE A 266 11.07 -1.97 17.05
CA PHE A 266 9.76 -1.63 17.60
C PHE A 266 9.39 -0.15 17.41
N ALA A 267 10.31 0.79 17.64
CA ALA A 267 10.06 2.20 17.41
C ALA A 267 9.82 2.53 15.93
N SER A 268 10.53 1.86 15.02
CA SER A 268 10.34 2.00 13.56
C SER A 268 8.95 1.51 13.11
N ILE A 269 8.48 0.40 13.69
CA ILE A 269 7.13 -0.13 13.48
C ILE A 269 6.06 0.87 13.98
N ILE A 270 6.21 1.39 15.20
CA ILE A 270 5.29 2.38 15.76
C ILE A 270 5.26 3.65 14.92
N ASN A 271 6.43 4.15 14.53
CA ASN A 271 6.53 5.33 13.67
C ASN A 271 5.75 5.15 12.37
N THR A 272 5.90 3.99 11.73
CA THR A 272 5.19 3.69 10.48
C THR A 272 3.68 3.72 10.67
N TYR A 273 3.18 3.14 11.76
CA TYR A 273 1.76 3.20 12.07
C TYR A 273 1.27 4.62 12.36
N ILE A 274 1.99 5.40 13.18
CA ILE A 274 1.62 6.78 13.49
C ILE A 274 1.66 7.64 12.23
N ALA A 275 2.69 7.51 11.40
CA ALA A 275 2.84 8.26 10.16
C ALA A 275 1.67 7.98 9.20
N TRP A 276 1.17 6.75 9.12
CA TRP A 276 0.16 6.38 8.12
C TRP A 276 -1.29 6.30 8.65
N CYS A 277 -1.48 6.18 9.97
CA CYS A 277 -2.78 5.99 10.61
C CYS A 277 -3.04 6.93 11.82
N GLY A 278 -2.03 7.70 12.25
CA GLY A 278 -1.99 8.37 13.56
C GLY A 278 -3.10 9.40 13.81
N SER A 279 -3.63 10.05 12.77
CA SER A 279 -4.72 11.03 12.92
C SER A 279 -6.12 10.41 13.01
N SER A 280 -6.25 9.09 13.01
CA SER A 280 -7.55 8.42 13.17
C SER A 280 -8.32 8.86 14.43
N TRP A 281 -7.62 9.27 15.49
CA TRP A 281 -8.22 9.75 16.75
C TRP A 281 -8.77 11.18 16.70
N ILE A 282 -8.29 12.03 15.78
CA ILE A 282 -8.78 13.41 15.64
C ILE A 282 -9.93 13.51 14.63
N PHE A 283 -10.02 12.61 13.66
CA PHE A 283 -11.10 12.60 12.68
C PHE A 283 -12.53 12.53 13.26
N PRO A 284 -12.81 11.87 14.41
CA PRO A 284 -14.10 11.96 15.08
C PRO A 284 -14.57 13.40 15.35
N LEU A 285 -13.66 14.28 15.79
CA LEU A 285 -13.97 15.70 16.04
C LEU A 285 -14.41 16.38 14.74
N LEU A 286 -13.66 16.16 13.66
CA LEU A 286 -13.97 16.70 12.34
C LEU A 286 -15.33 16.19 11.84
N ILE A 287 -15.55 14.88 11.91
CA ILE A 287 -16.79 14.23 11.44
C ILE A 287 -17.99 14.73 12.23
N ILE A 288 -17.95 14.79 13.56
CA ILE A 288 -19.07 15.28 14.39
C ILE A 288 -19.38 16.74 14.04
N THR A 289 -18.36 17.57 13.92
CA THR A 289 -18.50 19.01 13.64
C THR A 289 -19.26 19.24 12.33
N PHE A 290 -18.84 18.57 11.25
CA PHE A 290 -19.48 18.69 9.94
C PHE A 290 -20.76 17.86 9.80
N ALA A 291 -21.01 16.87 10.67
CA ALA A 291 -22.29 16.18 10.77
C ALA A 291 -23.38 17.05 11.41
N ILE A 292 -23.01 17.92 12.38
CA ILE A 292 -23.94 18.90 12.97
C ILE A 292 -24.29 19.98 11.92
N GLY A 293 -23.29 20.41 11.14
CA GLY A 293 -23.51 21.07 9.85
C GLY A 293 -24.18 22.44 9.91
N LYS A 294 -23.80 23.30 10.86
CA LYS A 294 -24.45 24.61 11.07
C LYS A 294 -23.58 25.83 10.75
N GLY A 295 -22.26 25.68 10.58
CA GLY A 295 -21.37 26.79 10.31
C GLY A 295 -21.27 27.16 8.83
N LEU A 296 -20.52 28.22 8.55
CA LEU A 296 -20.34 28.75 7.21
C LEU A 296 -19.55 27.79 6.31
N ILE A 297 -18.57 27.07 6.85
CA ILE A 297 -17.77 26.12 6.06
C ILE A 297 -18.67 24.97 5.61
N THR A 298 -19.55 24.47 6.48
CA THR A 298 -20.57 23.49 6.08
C THR A 298 -21.43 24.01 4.93
N LYS A 299 -21.88 25.27 4.97
CA LYS A 299 -22.69 25.83 3.86
C LYS A 299 -21.94 25.79 2.53
N VAL A 300 -20.65 26.16 2.53
CA VAL A 300 -19.79 26.11 1.34
C VAL A 300 -19.60 24.67 0.87
N LEU A 301 -19.29 23.75 1.79
CA LEU A 301 -19.15 22.33 1.49
C LEU A 301 -20.46 21.69 1.02
N SER A 302 -21.62 22.27 1.34
CA SER A 302 -22.93 21.78 0.91
C SER A 302 -23.36 22.32 -0.47
N LEU A 303 -22.53 23.15 -1.11
CA LEU A 303 -22.78 23.59 -2.49
C LEU A 303 -22.72 22.41 -3.46
N LYS A 304 -23.58 22.42 -4.47
CA LYS A 304 -23.70 21.32 -5.46
C LYS A 304 -22.37 20.88 -6.09
N PRO A 305 -21.44 21.80 -6.49
CA PRO A 305 -20.15 21.38 -7.04
C PRO A 305 -19.28 20.62 -6.03
N MET A 306 -19.27 21.05 -4.76
CA MET A 306 -18.52 20.37 -3.71
C MET A 306 -19.10 18.99 -3.41
N VAL A 307 -20.43 18.89 -3.35
CA VAL A 307 -21.12 17.62 -3.14
C VAL A 307 -20.85 16.66 -4.30
N LEU A 308 -20.85 17.16 -5.55
CA LEU A 308 -20.52 16.37 -6.73
C LEU A 308 -19.10 15.80 -6.66
N LEU A 309 -18.10 16.63 -6.29
CA LEU A 309 -16.74 16.16 -6.09
C LEU A 309 -16.67 15.05 -5.03
N GLY A 310 -17.46 15.19 -3.96
CA GLY A 310 -17.60 14.16 -2.92
C GLY A 310 -18.32 12.89 -3.37
N GLU A 311 -19.27 12.98 -4.30
CA GLU A 311 -19.99 11.83 -4.86
C GLU A 311 -19.09 10.99 -5.78
N ILE A 312 -18.25 11.64 -6.58
CA ILE A 312 -17.31 10.97 -7.49
C ILE A 312 -15.99 10.59 -6.82
N SER A 313 -15.76 10.97 -5.57
CA SER A 313 -14.46 10.79 -4.89
C SER A 313 -14.03 9.33 -4.76
N PHE A 314 -15.00 8.41 -4.67
CA PHE A 314 -14.73 6.97 -4.63
C PHE A 314 -14.20 6.46 -5.98
N ALA A 315 -14.81 6.88 -7.09
CA ALA A 315 -14.31 6.57 -8.42
C ALA A 315 -12.94 7.22 -8.66
N LEU A 316 -12.75 8.48 -8.25
CA LEU A 316 -11.46 9.18 -8.31
C LEU A 316 -10.37 8.40 -7.58
N TYR A 317 -10.67 7.95 -6.35
CA TYR A 317 -9.77 7.11 -5.57
C TYR A 317 -9.40 5.83 -6.31
N LEU A 318 -10.30 5.15 -7.00
CA LEU A 318 -9.96 3.90 -7.69
C LEU A 318 -9.16 4.07 -8.98
N VAL A 319 -9.29 5.20 -9.70
CA VAL A 319 -8.69 5.36 -11.03
C VAL A 319 -7.38 6.15 -11.04
N HIS A 320 -7.08 6.92 -9.99
CA HIS A 320 -5.98 7.89 -10.03
C HIS A 320 -4.59 7.29 -10.24
N VAL A 321 -4.31 6.10 -9.68
CA VAL A 321 -3.03 5.39 -9.91
C VAL A 321 -2.98 4.79 -11.30
N THR A 322 -4.07 4.23 -11.80
CA THR A 322 -4.16 3.74 -13.19
C THR A 322 -3.84 4.84 -14.20
N ILE A 323 -4.40 6.03 -14.01
CA ILE A 323 -4.13 7.17 -14.89
C ILE A 323 -2.68 7.64 -14.75
N LEU A 324 -2.12 7.59 -13.54
CA LEU A 324 -0.73 7.92 -13.29
C LEU A 324 0.22 6.93 -13.98
N GLU A 325 -0.14 5.64 -13.99
CA GLU A 325 0.63 4.59 -14.65
C GLU A 325 0.54 4.70 -16.17
N TRP A 326 -0.65 4.98 -16.71
CA TRP A 326 -0.82 5.34 -18.12
C TRP A 326 0.06 6.52 -18.52
N TYR A 327 0.08 7.58 -17.70
CA TYR A 327 0.97 8.71 -17.91
C TYR A 327 2.45 8.28 -17.89
N ARG A 328 2.85 7.42 -16.93
CA ARG A 328 4.22 6.93 -16.82
C ARG A 328 4.68 6.19 -18.07
N ILE A 329 3.85 5.31 -18.62
CA ILE A 329 4.13 4.55 -19.84
C ILE A 329 4.22 5.49 -21.06
N ASN A 330 3.41 6.54 -21.08
CA ASN A 330 3.32 7.50 -22.17
C ASN A 330 4.16 8.78 -21.94
N ALA A 331 5.07 8.78 -20.96
CA ALA A 331 5.75 10.00 -20.50
C ALA A 331 6.51 10.74 -21.61
N VAL A 332 7.02 10.01 -22.61
CA VAL A 332 7.75 10.54 -23.78
C VAL A 332 6.93 11.60 -24.53
N TYR A 333 5.61 11.44 -24.63
CA TYR A 333 4.75 12.40 -25.32
C TYR A 333 4.55 13.72 -24.55
N PHE A 334 4.94 13.77 -23.28
CA PHE A 334 4.74 14.92 -22.41
C PHE A 334 6.06 15.62 -22.01
N GLU A 335 7.22 15.11 -22.45
CA GLU A 335 8.55 15.61 -22.03
C GLU A 335 8.75 17.12 -22.27
N ASN A 336 8.16 17.66 -23.34
CA ASN A 336 8.29 19.07 -23.71
C ASN A 336 7.25 19.98 -23.06
N LEU A 337 6.30 19.44 -22.30
CA LEU A 337 5.25 20.24 -21.67
C LEU A 337 5.68 20.73 -20.28
N PRO A 338 5.28 21.95 -19.88
CA PRO A 338 5.47 22.42 -18.52
C PRO A 338 4.82 21.47 -17.49
N LYS A 339 5.53 21.16 -16.40
CA LYS A 339 5.02 20.22 -15.37
C LYS A 339 3.65 20.62 -14.81
N TRP A 340 3.38 21.92 -14.66
CA TRP A 340 2.09 22.39 -14.14
C TRP A 340 0.92 22.07 -15.09
N SER A 341 1.14 22.09 -16.41
CA SER A 341 0.08 21.75 -17.38
C SER A 341 -0.16 20.25 -17.42
N ILE A 342 0.90 19.44 -17.24
CA ILE A 342 0.78 17.98 -17.09
C ILE A 342 -0.06 17.65 -15.84
N VAL A 343 0.24 18.28 -14.69
CA VAL A 343 -0.52 18.06 -13.46
C VAL A 343 -1.97 18.51 -13.60
N LEU A 344 -2.22 19.67 -14.20
CA LEU A 344 -3.58 20.12 -14.47
C LEU A 344 -4.33 19.14 -15.39
N GLY A 345 -3.69 18.69 -16.47
CA GLY A 345 -4.25 17.70 -17.38
C GLY A 345 -4.56 16.36 -16.69
N TYR A 346 -3.65 15.89 -15.84
CA TYR A 346 -3.84 14.70 -15.01
C TYR A 346 -5.07 14.81 -14.11
N TRP A 347 -5.21 15.93 -13.36
CA TRP A 347 -6.35 16.14 -12.48
C TRP A 347 -7.68 16.24 -13.25
N LEU A 348 -7.69 16.97 -14.37
CA LEU A 348 -8.88 17.09 -15.21
C LEU A 348 -9.29 15.72 -15.78
N LEU A 349 -8.33 14.94 -16.27
CA LEU A 349 -8.56 13.59 -16.78
C LEU A 349 -9.06 12.65 -15.67
N ALA A 350 -8.44 12.69 -14.49
CA ALA A 350 -8.85 11.88 -13.35
C ALA A 350 -10.26 12.21 -12.86
N LEU A 351 -10.62 13.49 -12.78
CA LEU A 351 -11.97 13.92 -12.43
C LEU A 351 -12.99 13.55 -13.50
N LEU A 352 -12.63 13.69 -14.78
CA LEU A 352 -13.49 13.30 -15.90
C LEU A 352 -13.77 11.80 -15.89
N ILE A 353 -12.73 10.97 -15.84
CA ILE A 353 -12.86 9.50 -15.78
C ILE A 353 -13.65 9.09 -14.54
N ALA A 354 -13.37 9.68 -13.38
CA ALA A 354 -14.12 9.42 -12.16
C ALA A 354 -15.61 9.75 -12.31
N TYR A 355 -15.94 10.90 -12.91
CA TYR A 355 -17.32 11.29 -13.19
C TYR A 355 -18.01 10.32 -14.15
N LEU A 356 -17.34 9.92 -15.23
CA LEU A 356 -17.88 8.98 -16.22
C LEU A 356 -18.11 7.60 -15.60
N LEU A 357 -17.14 7.06 -14.88
CA LEU A 357 -17.26 5.77 -14.17
C LEU A 357 -18.41 5.82 -13.16
N HIS A 358 -18.50 6.90 -12.38
CA HIS A 358 -19.56 7.09 -11.40
C HIS A 358 -20.96 7.14 -12.05
N LYS A 359 -21.11 7.90 -13.14
CA LYS A 359 -22.40 8.14 -13.79
C LYS A 359 -22.86 6.98 -14.67
N ILE A 360 -21.94 6.34 -15.40
CA ILE A 360 -22.25 5.33 -16.43
C ILE A 360 -22.23 3.91 -15.86
N ILE A 361 -21.34 3.63 -14.90
CA ILE A 361 -21.16 2.28 -14.38
C ILE A 361 -21.67 2.18 -12.94
N GLU A 362 -21.09 2.94 -12.03
CA GLU A 362 -21.32 2.77 -10.59
C GLU A 362 -22.80 2.99 -10.21
N ASN A 363 -23.38 4.14 -10.56
CA ASN A 363 -24.76 4.45 -10.21
C ASN A 363 -25.80 3.56 -10.89
N PRO A 364 -25.72 3.28 -12.20
CA PRO A 364 -26.66 2.37 -12.87
C PRO A 364 -26.58 0.95 -12.31
N CYS A 365 -25.38 0.38 -12.18
CA CYS A 365 -25.21 -0.96 -11.61
C CYS A 365 -25.68 -1.02 -10.16
N ARG A 366 -25.41 0.02 -9.36
CA ARG A 366 -25.90 0.11 -7.97
C ARG A 366 -27.42 0.09 -7.92
N LYS A 367 -28.11 0.88 -8.76
CA LYS A 367 -29.58 0.90 -8.83
C LYS A 367 -30.13 -0.47 -9.25
N LEU A 368 -29.54 -1.07 -10.28
CA LEU A 368 -29.93 -2.39 -10.78
C LEU A 368 -29.80 -3.47 -9.70
N LEU A 369 -28.62 -3.55 -9.07
CA LEU A 369 -28.34 -4.53 -8.03
C LEU A 369 -29.28 -4.36 -6.83
N ILE A 370 -29.55 -3.12 -6.38
CA ILE A 370 -30.49 -2.86 -5.28
C ILE A 370 -31.92 -3.27 -5.68
N ALA A 371 -32.34 -3.03 -6.92
CA ALA A 371 -33.68 -3.33 -7.43
C ALA A 371 -33.99 -4.83 -7.59
N LEU A 372 -32.97 -5.71 -7.60
CA LEU A 372 -33.18 -7.17 -7.60
C LEU A 372 -34.10 -7.59 -6.44
N PRO A 373 -34.83 -8.71 -6.52
CA PRO A 373 -35.64 -9.20 -5.41
C PRO A 373 -34.78 -9.45 -4.15
N LYS A 374 -35.44 -9.52 -2.98
CA LYS A 374 -34.77 -9.90 -1.72
C LYS A 374 -34.26 -11.33 -1.88
N LEU A 375 -32.95 -11.52 -1.72
CA LEU A 375 -32.36 -12.85 -1.68
C LEU A 375 -32.90 -13.56 -0.42
N LYS A 376 -33.44 -14.76 -0.58
CA LYS A 376 -33.70 -15.67 0.54
C LYS A 376 -32.41 -16.43 0.79
N LEU A 377 -31.92 -16.42 2.02
CA LEU A 377 -30.72 -17.16 2.37
C LEU A 377 -31.04 -18.67 2.32
N SER A 378 -30.18 -19.46 1.69
CA SER A 378 -30.32 -20.92 1.74
C SER A 378 -30.18 -21.39 3.20
N GLU A 379 -30.80 -22.52 3.56
CA GLU A 379 -30.69 -23.11 4.91
C GLU A 379 -29.21 -23.28 5.36
N ALA A 380 -28.30 -23.60 4.44
CA ALA A 380 -26.86 -23.69 4.72
C ALA A 380 -26.23 -22.34 5.08
N LEU A 381 -26.60 -21.26 4.37
CA LEU A 381 -26.13 -19.91 4.68
C LEU A 381 -26.82 -19.36 5.94
N LYS A 382 -28.06 -19.75 6.23
CA LYS A 382 -28.72 -19.45 7.51
C LYS A 382 -27.93 -20.03 8.68
N ILE A 383 -27.40 -21.24 8.58
CA ILE A 383 -26.53 -21.80 9.61
C ILE A 383 -25.25 -20.96 9.76
N LEU A 384 -24.64 -20.49 8.66
CA LEU A 384 -23.47 -19.58 8.70
C LEU A 384 -23.77 -18.19 9.32
N PHE A 385 -24.95 -17.61 9.04
CA PHE A 385 -25.29 -16.23 9.39
C PHE A 385 -26.18 -16.08 10.65
N LEU A 386 -26.95 -17.11 11.02
CA LEU A 386 -27.85 -17.16 12.19
C LEU A 386 -27.35 -18.07 13.30
N GLY A 387 -26.41 -18.98 13.02
CA GLY A 387 -25.74 -19.67 14.11
C GLY A 387 -24.89 -18.65 14.88
N SER A 388 -24.87 -18.81 16.19
CA SER A 388 -24.32 -17.89 17.20
C SER A 388 -23.05 -17.16 16.75
N GLN A 389 -22.75 -15.99 17.33
CA GLN A 389 -21.51 -15.23 17.05
C GLN A 389 -20.23 -16.10 17.02
N ALA A 390 -20.25 -17.27 17.67
CA ALA A 390 -19.25 -18.32 17.57
C ALA A 390 -18.96 -18.81 16.12
N ILE A 391 -19.93 -18.81 15.20
CA ILE A 391 -19.72 -19.21 13.79
C ILE A 391 -19.03 -18.10 13.00
N TYR A 392 -19.35 -16.84 13.25
CA TYR A 392 -18.59 -15.72 12.69
C TYR A 392 -17.16 -15.69 13.24
N ILE A 393 -17.01 -15.91 14.54
CA ILE A 393 -15.70 -16.04 15.18
C ILE A 393 -14.98 -17.26 14.61
N ALA A 394 -15.65 -18.39 14.39
CA ALA A 394 -15.06 -19.59 13.81
C ALA A 394 -14.70 -19.39 12.34
N LEU A 395 -15.51 -18.72 11.52
CA LEU A 395 -15.20 -18.38 10.13
C LEU A 395 -14.05 -17.39 10.04
N MET A 396 -14.05 -16.34 10.86
CA MET A 396 -12.92 -15.41 10.94
C MET A 396 -11.68 -16.12 11.46
N THR A 397 -11.79 -16.99 12.46
CA THR A 397 -10.68 -17.78 12.99
C THR A 397 -10.22 -18.81 11.96
N ILE A 398 -11.11 -19.44 11.18
CA ILE A 398 -10.79 -20.39 10.11
C ILE A 398 -10.13 -19.65 8.95
N ILE A 399 -10.61 -18.48 8.55
CA ILE A 399 -9.96 -17.62 7.55
C ILE A 399 -8.58 -17.22 8.06
N ILE A 400 -8.47 -16.66 9.27
CA ILE A 400 -7.19 -16.31 9.90
C ILE A 400 -6.28 -17.54 10.02
N THR A 401 -6.81 -18.70 10.40
CA THR A 401 -6.04 -19.95 10.60
C THR A 401 -5.65 -20.59 9.28
N LEU A 402 -6.48 -20.58 8.24
CA LEU A 402 -6.12 -20.98 6.87
C LEU A 402 -5.10 -20.00 6.30
N MET A 403 -5.20 -18.71 6.61
CA MET A 403 -4.21 -17.73 6.18
C MET A 403 -2.86 -17.88 6.89
N LEU A 404 -2.88 -18.33 8.15
CA LEU A 404 -1.68 -18.70 8.91
C LEU A 404 -1.17 -20.11 8.56
N ASN A 405 -2.04 -21.04 8.09
CA ASN A 405 -1.71 -22.43 7.71
C ASN A 405 -1.59 -22.67 6.20
N ILE A 406 -1.80 -21.67 5.34
CA ILE A 406 -1.34 -21.75 3.95
C ILE A 406 0.19 -21.79 4.06
N ASN A 407 0.70 -23.01 4.00
CA ASN A 407 2.11 -23.42 3.98
C ASN A 407 2.85 -22.87 2.74
N PHE A 408 2.62 -21.61 2.35
CA PHE A 408 3.21 -21.02 1.16
C PHE A 408 4.27 -19.96 1.42
N PHE A 409 4.49 -19.50 2.66
CA PHE A 409 5.51 -18.47 2.91
C PHE A 409 6.32 -18.67 4.20
N ALA A 410 7.20 -19.67 4.14
CA ALA A 410 8.54 -19.59 4.73
C ALA A 410 9.57 -20.31 3.86
N ARG A 411 9.48 -20.16 2.53
CA ARG A 411 10.73 -19.81 1.85
C ARG A 411 10.82 -18.30 1.97
N GLN A 412 11.45 -17.84 3.05
CA GLN A 412 12.37 -16.70 2.90
C GLN A 412 13.11 -16.95 1.58
N PRO A 413 13.37 -15.95 0.73
CA PRO A 413 14.42 -16.15 -0.25
C PRO A 413 15.66 -16.49 0.57
N GLN A 414 15.94 -17.78 0.76
CA GLN A 414 17.30 -18.24 0.95
C GLN A 414 18.00 -17.54 -0.20
N ILE A 415 18.87 -16.60 0.15
CA ILE A 415 20.01 -16.25 -0.67
C ILE A 415 20.46 -17.61 -1.22
N ASP A 416 20.18 -17.89 -2.50
CA ASP A 416 20.39 -19.22 -3.04
C ASP A 416 21.86 -19.52 -2.84
N SER A 417 22.19 -20.30 -1.80
CA SER A 417 23.51 -20.84 -1.60
C SER A 417 23.79 -21.54 -2.92
N CYS A 418 24.69 -20.96 -3.69
CA CYS A 418 24.82 -21.36 -5.08
C CYS A 418 25.20 -22.84 -5.11
N PRO A 419 24.42 -23.69 -5.77
CA PRO A 419 24.74 -25.10 -5.85
C PRO A 419 26.18 -25.25 -6.37
N PRO A 420 27.05 -26.04 -5.73
CA PRO A 420 28.48 -26.08 -6.08
C PRO A 420 28.75 -26.29 -7.57
N ILE A 421 27.88 -27.05 -8.25
CA ILE A 421 27.95 -27.31 -9.69
C ILE A 421 27.72 -26.04 -10.53
N VAL A 422 26.74 -25.21 -10.17
CA VAL A 422 26.41 -23.96 -10.89
C VAL A 422 27.54 -22.95 -10.70
N CYS A 423 28.04 -22.83 -9.47
CA CYS A 423 29.14 -21.93 -9.16
C CYS A 423 30.45 -22.34 -9.79
N GLN A 424 30.77 -23.64 -9.79
CA GLN A 424 31.94 -24.15 -10.49
C GLN A 424 31.84 -23.91 -11.99
N ALA A 425 30.68 -24.12 -12.61
CA ALA A 425 30.48 -23.84 -14.03
C ALA A 425 30.65 -22.35 -14.35
N LEU A 426 30.00 -21.46 -13.59
CA LEU A 426 30.08 -20.01 -13.80
C LEU A 426 31.52 -19.49 -13.56
N ALA A 427 32.18 -19.97 -12.49
CA ALA A 427 33.56 -19.63 -12.18
C ALA A 427 34.56 -20.18 -13.20
N GLN A 428 34.32 -21.35 -13.79
CA GLN A 428 35.21 -21.92 -14.81
C GLN A 428 35.05 -21.22 -16.17
N GLN A 429 33.83 -20.81 -16.55
CA GLN A 429 33.54 -20.30 -17.88
C GLN A 429 33.57 -18.77 -17.98
N HIS A 430 33.27 -18.07 -16.90
CA HIS A 430 33.06 -16.61 -16.89
C HIS A 430 33.83 -15.91 -15.76
N ALA A 431 34.97 -16.47 -15.35
CA ALA A 431 35.84 -15.87 -14.33
C ALA A 431 36.24 -14.44 -14.69
N LEU A 432 36.12 -13.55 -13.71
CA LEU A 432 36.71 -12.23 -13.74
C LEU A 432 38.19 -12.35 -13.36
N SER A 433 39.10 -12.02 -14.28
CA SER A 433 40.55 -12.08 -14.05
C SER A 433 41.20 -10.71 -14.30
N PRO A 434 41.71 -10.03 -13.25
CA PRO A 434 41.68 -10.42 -11.83
C PRO A 434 40.26 -10.34 -11.23
N SER A 435 40.01 -10.99 -10.10
CA SER A 435 38.78 -10.82 -9.33
C SER A 435 38.70 -9.42 -8.71
N ALA A 436 37.49 -8.92 -8.43
CA ALA A 436 37.32 -7.61 -7.79
C ALA A 436 37.08 -7.77 -6.28
N ASN A 437 37.98 -7.23 -5.47
CA ASN A 437 37.93 -7.38 -4.01
C ASN A 437 37.36 -6.12 -3.34
N PHE A 438 36.40 -6.31 -2.43
CA PHE A 438 35.74 -5.26 -1.66
C PHE A 438 36.14 -5.36 -0.19
N GLY A 439 37.04 -4.47 0.24
CA GLY A 439 37.47 -4.30 1.62
C GLY A 439 38.13 -5.54 2.26
N GLY A 440 38.50 -6.56 1.49
CA GLY A 440 38.97 -7.85 1.99
C GLY A 440 37.87 -8.79 2.52
N TYR A 441 36.60 -8.42 2.36
CA TYR A 441 35.45 -9.16 2.89
C TYR A 441 34.72 -9.95 1.80
N ILE A 442 34.49 -9.31 0.65
CA ILE A 442 33.74 -9.89 -0.47
C ILE A 442 34.60 -9.81 -1.73
N GLU A 443 34.53 -10.84 -2.54
CA GLU A 443 35.21 -10.92 -3.83
C GLU A 443 34.20 -11.22 -4.94
N LEU A 444 34.14 -10.39 -5.97
CA LEU A 444 33.41 -10.70 -7.20
C LEU A 444 34.32 -11.53 -8.11
N THR A 445 33.90 -12.77 -8.38
CA THR A 445 34.73 -13.79 -9.03
C THR A 445 34.29 -14.13 -10.45
N ALA A 446 33.01 -13.95 -10.79
CA ALA A 446 32.53 -14.11 -12.16
C ALA A 446 31.37 -13.17 -12.45
N VAL A 447 31.28 -12.74 -13.70
CA VAL A 447 30.18 -11.93 -14.23
C VAL A 447 29.76 -12.55 -15.54
N TYR A 448 28.46 -12.83 -15.69
CA TYR A 448 27.94 -13.45 -16.90
C TYR A 448 26.68 -12.74 -17.37
N LEU A 449 26.65 -12.42 -18.67
CA LEU A 449 25.50 -11.84 -19.35
C LEU A 449 25.16 -12.78 -20.52
N PRO A 450 24.13 -13.64 -20.42
CA PRO A 450 23.73 -14.55 -21.48
C PRO A 450 23.34 -13.80 -22.76
N ALA A 451 23.45 -14.49 -23.90
CA ALA A 451 22.90 -14.03 -25.17
C ALA A 451 21.35 -13.95 -25.12
N LEU A 452 20.75 -13.14 -26.00
CA LEU A 452 19.30 -13.00 -26.10
C LEU A 452 18.63 -14.36 -26.33
N ASN A 453 17.75 -14.77 -25.42
CA ASN A 453 16.74 -15.79 -25.72
C ASN A 453 15.53 -15.11 -26.37
N THR A 454 14.91 -15.79 -27.32
CA THR A 454 13.87 -15.25 -28.23
C THR A 454 12.56 -14.83 -27.55
N ASP A 455 12.39 -15.09 -26.25
CA ASP A 455 11.09 -15.01 -25.58
C ASP A 455 10.90 -13.77 -24.69
N ASP A 456 11.96 -13.02 -24.38
CA ASP A 456 11.88 -11.80 -23.55
C ASP A 456 12.84 -10.70 -24.09
N THR A 457 12.33 -9.85 -24.98
CA THR A 457 13.13 -8.84 -25.70
C THR A 457 13.39 -7.57 -24.88
N GLU A 458 12.72 -7.39 -23.74
CA GLU A 458 12.81 -6.16 -22.94
C GLU A 458 13.93 -6.19 -21.89
N TYR A 459 14.31 -7.36 -21.37
CA TYR A 459 15.28 -7.49 -20.27
C TYR A 459 16.33 -8.58 -20.55
N ARG A 460 17.56 -8.35 -20.09
CA ARG A 460 18.67 -9.31 -20.06
C ARG A 460 19.00 -9.66 -18.62
N GLN A 461 19.21 -10.95 -18.34
CA GLN A 461 19.62 -11.41 -17.03
C GLN A 461 21.15 -11.28 -16.87
N LEU A 462 21.60 -10.59 -15.83
CA LEU A 462 23.01 -10.48 -15.43
C LEU A 462 23.23 -11.34 -14.19
N ASP A 463 24.19 -12.27 -14.27
CA ASP A 463 24.57 -13.15 -13.19
C ASP A 463 25.90 -12.69 -12.58
N LEU A 464 25.93 -12.49 -11.27
CA LEU A 464 27.10 -12.07 -10.50
C LEU A 464 27.44 -13.12 -9.45
N LEU A 465 28.65 -13.65 -9.51
CA LEU A 465 29.16 -14.61 -8.54
C LEU A 465 30.10 -13.92 -7.56
N PHE A 466 29.67 -13.86 -6.31
CA PHE A 466 30.47 -13.36 -5.21
C PHE A 466 30.97 -14.51 -4.33
N ASN A 467 32.14 -14.32 -3.75
CA ASN A 467 32.74 -15.17 -2.76
C ASN A 467 32.96 -14.37 -1.48
N VAL A 468 32.37 -14.83 -0.37
CA VAL A 468 32.51 -14.16 0.93
C VAL A 468 33.73 -14.74 1.63
N LEU A 469 34.78 -13.92 1.76
CA LEU A 469 36.06 -14.31 2.33
C LEU A 469 36.04 -14.26 3.86
N LYS A 470 35.38 -13.24 4.41
CA LYS A 470 35.29 -12.98 5.85
C LYS A 470 33.93 -12.35 6.20
N PRO A 471 33.45 -12.50 7.44
CA PRO A 471 32.28 -11.79 7.92
C PRO A 471 32.44 -10.28 7.76
N LEU A 472 31.38 -9.61 7.27
CA LEU A 472 31.35 -8.15 7.16
C LEU A 472 31.36 -7.49 8.55
N PRO A 473 31.99 -6.31 8.70
CA PRO A 473 32.25 -5.71 10.02
C PRO A 473 31.03 -5.00 10.65
N GLU A 474 29.99 -4.73 9.88
CA GLU A 474 28.72 -4.12 10.31
C GLU A 474 27.55 -4.91 9.67
N ASP A 475 26.34 -4.81 10.25
CA ASP A 475 25.11 -5.31 9.62
C ASP A 475 24.64 -4.37 8.48
N ASN A 476 23.82 -4.89 7.56
CA ASN A 476 23.12 -4.11 6.52
C ASN A 476 24.01 -3.49 5.42
N TYR A 477 24.99 -4.23 4.92
CA TYR A 477 25.67 -3.85 3.67
C TYR A 477 24.74 -4.01 2.46
N ASN A 478 24.86 -3.10 1.49
CA ASN A 478 24.15 -3.08 0.23
C ASN A 478 25.17 -3.10 -0.92
N VAL A 479 24.83 -3.75 -2.05
CA VAL A 479 25.53 -3.56 -3.31
C VAL A 479 24.76 -2.50 -4.10
N ALA A 480 25.46 -1.45 -4.50
CA ALA A 480 24.99 -0.57 -5.56
C ALA A 480 25.54 -1.07 -6.89
N ILE A 481 24.62 -1.34 -7.84
CA ILE A 481 24.98 -1.65 -9.21
C ILE A 481 24.53 -0.52 -10.11
N HIS A 482 25.51 0.08 -10.75
CA HIS A 482 25.36 1.15 -11.69
C HIS A 482 25.58 0.63 -13.09
N LEU A 483 24.71 0.96 -14.02
CA LEU A 483 25.09 0.97 -15.43
C LEU A 483 25.85 2.26 -15.68
N VAL A 484 27.07 2.13 -16.19
CA VAL A 484 27.94 3.27 -16.45
C VAL A 484 28.24 3.40 -17.93
N THR A 485 28.47 4.64 -18.39
CA THR A 485 29.09 4.92 -19.67
C THR A 485 30.60 4.66 -19.63
N ALA A 486 31.27 4.64 -20.79
CA ALA A 486 32.72 4.50 -20.89
C ALA A 486 33.52 5.53 -20.07
N ASP A 487 32.96 6.73 -19.84
CA ASP A 487 33.50 7.81 -19.00
C ASP A 487 33.09 7.71 -17.51
N GLY A 488 32.40 6.64 -17.10
CA GLY A 488 32.06 6.35 -15.69
C GLY A 488 30.79 7.03 -15.17
N LYS A 489 30.03 7.73 -16.02
CA LYS A 489 28.77 8.37 -15.62
C LYS A 489 27.66 7.34 -15.45
N ILE A 490 26.88 7.49 -14.39
CA ILE A 490 25.75 6.60 -14.07
C ILE A 490 24.61 6.87 -15.03
N VAL A 491 24.21 5.84 -15.78
CA VAL A 491 23.05 5.81 -16.67
C VAL A 491 21.81 5.30 -15.94
N SER A 492 22.01 4.30 -15.07
CA SER A 492 20.95 3.68 -14.26
C SER A 492 21.55 3.08 -12.99
N GLN A 493 20.78 2.98 -11.92
CA GLN A 493 21.22 2.45 -10.63
C GLN A 493 20.20 1.47 -10.06
N SER A 494 20.69 0.38 -9.51
CA SER A 494 19.92 -0.61 -8.77
C SER A 494 20.69 -0.99 -7.51
N ASP A 495 20.10 -0.71 -6.36
CA ASP A 495 20.69 -1.05 -5.06
C ASP A 495 19.93 -2.23 -4.47
N PHE A 496 20.66 -3.17 -3.89
CA PHE A 496 20.06 -4.25 -3.12
C PHE A 496 20.88 -4.58 -1.88
N THR A 497 20.19 -5.03 -0.84
CA THR A 497 20.82 -5.45 0.41
C THR A 497 21.58 -6.78 0.23
N ILE A 498 22.83 -6.83 0.68
CA ILE A 498 23.67 -8.04 0.73
C ILE A 498 23.30 -8.91 1.94
N LEU A 499 22.99 -8.28 3.07
CA LEU A 499 22.72 -8.93 4.36
C LEU A 499 21.61 -8.22 5.12
N ASN A 500 20.59 -8.97 5.57
CA ASN A 500 19.77 -8.61 6.71
C ASN A 500 20.14 -9.56 7.86
N ASN A 501 20.89 -9.08 8.84
CA ASN A 501 21.37 -9.78 10.04
C ASN A 501 22.56 -10.76 9.86
N HIS A 502 23.39 -10.81 10.91
CA HIS A 502 24.55 -11.67 11.20
C HIS A 502 24.48 -13.19 10.91
N ARG A 503 23.40 -13.75 10.32
CA ARG A 503 23.22 -15.21 10.19
C ARG A 503 23.33 -15.79 8.79
N ASP A 504 23.37 -15.00 7.72
CA ASP A 504 23.12 -15.55 6.38
C ASP A 504 24.36 -15.82 5.51
N LEU A 505 25.55 -15.27 5.82
CA LEU A 505 26.78 -15.58 5.07
C LEU A 505 27.98 -15.61 6.01
N THR A 506 28.28 -16.78 6.58
CA THR A 506 29.50 -16.97 7.40
C THR A 506 30.73 -17.15 6.51
N GLN A 507 30.65 -18.00 5.46
CA GLN A 507 31.66 -18.21 4.41
C GLN A 507 31.01 -18.90 3.18
N GLY A 508 31.45 -18.61 1.95
CA GLY A 508 31.05 -19.37 0.75
C GLY A 508 30.76 -18.55 -0.52
N GLN A 509 30.35 -19.26 -1.58
CA GLN A 509 30.00 -18.69 -2.88
C GLN A 509 28.51 -18.40 -2.98
N TRP A 510 28.16 -17.26 -3.57
CA TRP A 510 26.80 -16.78 -3.75
C TRP A 510 26.60 -16.20 -5.14
N VAL A 511 25.48 -16.53 -5.80
CA VAL A 511 25.11 -16.00 -7.11
C VAL A 511 23.91 -15.08 -7.00
N ARG A 512 23.97 -13.95 -7.70
CA ARG A 512 22.86 -13.01 -7.84
C ARG A 512 22.46 -12.85 -9.29
N HIS A 513 21.17 -13.05 -9.55
CA HIS A 513 20.54 -12.82 -10.84
C HIS A 513 19.87 -11.45 -10.85
N ILE A 514 20.15 -10.63 -11.86
CA ILE A 514 19.69 -9.24 -11.96
C ILE A 514 19.10 -9.00 -13.34
N LYS A 515 17.88 -8.47 -13.43
CA LYS A 515 17.29 -8.10 -14.72
C LYS A 515 17.70 -6.69 -15.11
N ILE A 516 18.29 -6.53 -16.29
CA ILE A 516 18.71 -5.25 -16.86
C ILE A 516 17.92 -5.00 -18.15
N PRO A 517 17.21 -3.86 -18.30
CA PRO A 517 16.58 -3.50 -19.56
C PRO A 517 17.54 -3.56 -20.75
N ALA A 518 17.15 -4.25 -21.81
CA ALA A 518 17.96 -4.44 -23.01
C ALA A 518 18.32 -3.11 -23.69
N VAL A 519 17.45 -2.10 -23.59
CA VAL A 519 17.65 -0.73 -24.14
C VAL A 519 18.91 -0.04 -23.56
N TRP A 520 19.38 -0.47 -22.39
CA TRP A 520 20.56 0.10 -21.72
C TRP A 520 21.87 -0.65 -22.02
N LEU A 521 21.79 -1.80 -22.67
CA LEU A 521 22.95 -2.54 -23.14
C LEU A 521 23.31 -2.03 -24.54
N LYS A 522 24.24 -1.08 -24.60
CA LYS A 522 24.76 -0.49 -25.86
C LYS A 522 26.28 -0.62 -25.88
N GLN A 523 26.87 -0.67 -27.07
CA GLN A 523 28.33 -0.62 -27.20
C GLN A 523 28.89 0.61 -26.47
N GLY A 524 29.86 0.39 -25.57
CA GLY A 524 30.44 1.44 -24.74
C GLY A 524 29.77 1.67 -23.37
N THR A 525 28.82 0.82 -22.95
CA THR A 525 28.35 0.77 -21.55
C THR A 525 29.03 -0.35 -20.77
N GLY A 526 29.05 -0.20 -19.44
CA GLY A 526 29.63 -1.18 -18.50
C GLY A 526 28.91 -1.18 -17.15
N LEU A 527 29.47 -1.92 -16.19
CA LEU A 527 28.96 -2.07 -14.83
C LEU A 527 29.86 -1.34 -13.83
N GLY A 528 29.25 -0.53 -12.98
CA GLY A 528 29.84 0.09 -11.81
C GLY A 528 29.33 -0.58 -10.54
N ILE A 529 30.16 -1.32 -9.80
CA ILE A 529 29.73 -2.07 -8.60
C ILE A 529 30.40 -1.50 -7.36
N ALA A 530 29.60 -1.11 -6.36
CA ALA A 530 30.08 -0.60 -5.08
C ALA A 530 29.37 -1.30 -3.92
N VAL A 531 30.04 -1.42 -2.77
CA VAL A 531 29.48 -2.03 -1.56
C VAL A 531 29.50 -1.02 -0.43
N PHE A 532 28.35 -0.79 0.22
CA PHE A 532 28.20 0.24 1.24
C PHE A 532 27.29 -0.18 2.42
N SER A 533 27.58 0.29 3.64
CA SER A 533 26.65 0.22 4.79
C SER A 533 25.86 1.52 4.96
N LYS A 534 24.81 1.52 5.80
CA LYS A 534 24.06 2.74 6.17
C LYS A 534 24.40 3.17 7.61
N PRO A 535 24.74 4.45 7.89
CA PRO A 535 24.91 5.57 6.94
C PRO A 535 26.05 5.31 5.94
N ILE A 536 25.97 5.91 4.73
CA ILE A 536 26.78 5.53 3.55
C ILE A 536 28.28 5.48 3.87
N LYS A 537 28.81 4.27 4.07
CA LYS A 537 30.24 3.98 4.18
C LYS A 537 30.62 2.97 3.10
N LEU A 538 31.38 3.42 2.10
CA LEU A 538 31.82 2.59 0.97
C LEU A 538 33.08 1.78 1.32
N LEU A 539 33.06 0.49 0.98
CA LEU A 539 34.24 -0.35 1.04
C LEU A 539 35.26 0.05 -0.03
N ASN A 540 36.54 -0.09 0.29
CA ASN A 540 37.63 0.05 -0.69
C ASN A 540 37.59 -1.09 -1.69
N VAL A 541 37.94 -0.80 -2.93
CA VAL A 541 37.95 -1.74 -4.03
C VAL A 541 39.38 -1.94 -4.52
N ILE A 542 39.78 -3.20 -4.66
CA ILE A 542 41.02 -3.59 -5.33
C ILE A 542 40.62 -4.25 -6.65
N TYR A 543 40.80 -3.51 -7.75
CA TYR A 543 40.55 -3.95 -9.12
C TYR A 543 41.31 -3.02 -10.10
N PRO A 544 41.71 -3.46 -11.31
CA PRO A 544 42.51 -2.63 -12.24
C PRO A 544 41.82 -1.34 -12.70
N LYS A 545 40.48 -1.35 -12.81
CA LYS A 545 39.70 -0.19 -13.25
C LYS A 545 38.67 0.19 -12.18
N THR A 546 38.92 1.27 -11.47
CA THR A 546 38.04 1.78 -10.41
C THR A 546 37.76 3.26 -10.59
N ASP A 547 36.68 3.73 -9.98
CA ASP A 547 36.40 5.16 -9.82
C ASP A 547 35.93 5.47 -8.41
N TYR A 548 35.55 6.74 -8.19
CA TYR A 548 35.12 7.23 -6.89
C TYR A 548 36.19 7.02 -5.80
N ASP A 549 37.43 7.38 -6.09
CA ASP A 549 38.59 7.20 -5.20
C ASP A 549 38.81 5.73 -4.78
N GLY A 550 38.65 4.80 -5.73
CA GLY A 550 38.85 3.37 -5.49
C GLY A 550 37.73 2.74 -4.66
N LYS A 551 36.51 3.27 -4.72
CA LYS A 551 35.34 2.75 -3.98
C LYS A 551 34.33 1.99 -4.83
N ARG A 552 34.50 2.03 -6.16
CA ARG A 552 33.61 1.36 -7.09
C ARG A 552 34.41 0.70 -8.21
N VAL A 553 34.09 -0.57 -8.49
CA VAL A 553 34.65 -1.34 -9.61
C VAL A 553 33.99 -0.89 -10.90
N LEU A 554 34.75 -0.75 -11.98
CA LEU A 554 34.23 -0.55 -13.34
C LEU A 554 34.58 -1.75 -14.22
N ILE A 555 33.56 -2.45 -14.73
CA ILE A 555 33.69 -3.60 -15.63
C ILE A 555 33.06 -3.26 -16.97
N ASP A 556 33.82 -3.36 -18.05
CA ASP A 556 33.31 -3.09 -19.40
C ASP A 556 32.58 -4.33 -19.95
N PHE A 557 31.38 -4.18 -20.50
CA PHE A 557 30.69 -5.31 -21.12
C PHE A 557 31.49 -5.95 -22.27
N ALA A 558 32.34 -5.17 -22.96
CA ALA A 558 33.25 -5.71 -23.98
C ALA A 558 34.25 -6.74 -23.41
N THR A 559 34.58 -6.66 -22.11
CA THR A 559 35.48 -7.60 -21.44
C THR A 559 34.80 -8.88 -20.95
N ILE A 560 33.46 -8.94 -21.00
CA ILE A 560 32.64 -10.05 -20.47
C ILE A 560 32.09 -10.94 -21.61
N ASN A 561 32.75 -10.94 -22.77
CA ASN A 561 32.39 -11.77 -23.94
C ASN A 561 30.92 -11.60 -24.38
N VAL A 562 30.43 -10.36 -24.36
CA VAL A 562 29.08 -10.03 -24.83
C VAL A 562 29.07 -10.04 -26.37
N GLN A 563 28.40 -11.03 -26.97
CA GLN A 563 28.00 -10.91 -28.38
C GLN A 563 26.85 -9.90 -28.46
N TRP A 564 27.12 -8.79 -29.16
CA TRP A 564 26.20 -7.67 -29.32
C TRP A 564 25.06 -7.98 -30.30
#